data_AF-A0A1W9QXD7-F1
#
_entry.id   AF-A0A1W9QXD7-F1
#
_cell.length_a   1.000
_cell.length_b   1.000
_cell.length_c   1.000
_cell.angle_alpha   90.00
_cell.angle_beta   90.00
_cell.angle_gamma   90.00
#
_symmetry.space_group_name_H-M   'P 1'
#
loop_
_entity.id
_entity.type
_entity.pdbx_description
1 polymer ?
#
loop_
_entity_poly.entity_id
_entity_poly.type
_entity_poly.pdbx_seq_one_letter_code
_entity_poly.pdbx_strand_id
1 'polypeptide(L)'
;MKNPLISLLLFLFVASLSSCLENDTEYLPLGSVELQMTEDLSVSPRRLHFNFFTEEDYECINYIIRYTSTSTAGNIDINLIDIEKTALCLTNHGPALVIIELDSYQPGNYEVLIKVGDVSNTGSLEVTEEKYVITFDDPEMLTAQYDTLHRIPDDMIWGIVGYYSEEGELIVDSFLDSLENIGAQPRVLSTGDYGYFQADSIGQIIAPEGLEFNFTKTFVYDYPGLMGPVQEAINYFSDIYTNDLYIYLYNSEGEIFISDN
;
A
#
# COMPACT_ATOMS: atom_id res chain seq x y z
N MET A 1 21.91 63.37 -31.48
CA MET A 1 20.45 63.35 -31.29
C MET A 1 20.04 61.92 -30.99
N LYS A 2 19.79 61.61 -29.70
CA LYS A 2 19.36 60.27 -29.26
C LYS A 2 17.86 60.16 -29.55
N ASN A 3 17.46 59.24 -30.43
CA ASN A 3 16.05 59.05 -30.81
C ASN A 3 15.28 58.46 -29.61
N PRO A 4 14.37 59.24 -28.98
CA PRO A 4 13.62 58.75 -27.81
C PRO A 4 12.58 57.68 -28.19
N LEU A 5 12.27 57.53 -29.49
CA LEU A 5 11.29 56.56 -29.99
C LEU A 5 11.73 55.10 -29.85
N ILE A 6 13.04 54.82 -29.96
CA ILE A 6 13.58 53.45 -29.90
C ILE A 6 13.61 52.94 -28.45
N SER A 7 13.82 53.83 -27.48
CA SER A 7 13.81 53.48 -26.05
C SER A 7 12.42 53.16 -25.52
N LEU A 8 11.36 53.70 -26.14
CA LEU A 8 9.97 53.43 -25.76
C LEU A 8 9.48 52.08 -26.32
N LEU A 9 9.93 51.71 -27.54
CA LEU A 9 9.58 50.42 -28.15
C LEU A 9 10.23 49.23 -27.43
N LEU A 10 11.44 49.41 -26.88
CA LEU A 10 12.11 48.35 -26.13
C LEU A 10 11.45 48.08 -24.76
N PHE A 11 10.82 49.09 -24.15
CA PHE A 11 10.11 48.93 -22.87
C PHE A 11 8.77 48.22 -23.03
N LEU A 12 8.11 48.36 -24.19
CA LEU A 12 6.86 47.65 -24.49
C LEU A 12 7.06 46.16 -24.79
N PHE A 13 8.24 45.76 -25.30
CA PHE A 13 8.51 44.36 -25.65
C PHE A 13 8.89 43.49 -24.44
N VAL A 14 9.36 44.10 -23.34
CA VAL A 14 9.69 43.37 -22.10
C VAL A 14 8.45 43.14 -21.23
N ALA A 15 7.41 43.98 -21.37
CA ALA A 15 6.16 43.83 -20.61
C ALA A 15 5.22 42.73 -21.15
N SER A 16 5.47 42.18 -22.33
CA SER A 16 4.63 41.15 -22.97
C SER A 16 5.05 39.70 -22.66
N LEU A 17 6.08 39.48 -21.84
CA LEU A 17 6.52 38.12 -21.46
C LEU A 17 6.10 37.71 -20.04
N SER A 18 5.30 38.52 -19.35
CA SER A 18 4.67 38.15 -18.07
C SER A 18 3.26 37.56 -18.27
N SER A 19 3.13 36.64 -19.23
CA SER A 19 2.01 35.69 -19.18
C SER A 19 2.40 34.63 -18.16
N CYS A 20 2.05 34.84 -16.89
CA CYS A 20 1.93 33.71 -15.98
C CYS A 20 0.97 32.73 -16.65
N LEU A 21 1.46 31.55 -17.05
CA LEU A 21 0.60 30.43 -17.35
C LEU A 21 -0.13 30.13 -16.04
N GLU A 22 -1.39 30.56 -15.96
CA GLU A 22 -2.31 30.17 -14.91
C GLU A 22 -2.52 28.67 -15.12
N ASN A 23 -1.81 27.87 -14.35
CA ASN A 23 -1.97 26.43 -14.33
C ASN A 23 -3.26 26.17 -13.56
N ASP A 24 -4.40 26.33 -14.24
CA ASP A 24 -5.71 26.04 -13.65
C ASP A 24 -5.75 24.54 -13.34
N THR A 25 -5.59 24.21 -12.06
CA THR A 25 -5.84 22.87 -11.56
C THR A 25 -7.33 22.57 -11.73
N GLU A 26 -7.64 21.52 -12.48
CA GLU A 26 -9.02 21.07 -12.69
C GLU A 26 -9.42 20.09 -11.58
N TYR A 27 -10.64 20.24 -11.08
CA TYR A 27 -11.21 19.40 -10.02
C TYR A 27 -12.47 18.67 -10.52
N LEU A 28 -12.58 17.40 -10.18
CA LEU A 28 -13.74 16.55 -10.48
C LEU A 28 -14.51 16.23 -9.18
N PRO A 29 -15.85 16.07 -9.23
CA PRO A 29 -16.63 15.68 -8.06
C PRO A 29 -16.20 14.29 -7.54
N LEU A 30 -16.27 14.10 -6.22
CA LEU A 30 -16.02 12.82 -5.57
C LEU A 30 -17.28 11.96 -5.52
N GLY A 31 -17.17 10.71 -5.99
CA GLY A 31 -18.20 9.68 -5.88
C GLY A 31 -18.04 8.81 -4.64
N SER A 32 -18.57 7.59 -4.68
CA SER A 32 -18.33 6.58 -3.65
C SER A 32 -16.85 6.18 -3.59
N VAL A 33 -16.38 5.88 -2.38
CA VAL A 33 -15.00 5.45 -2.13
C VAL A 33 -14.94 4.15 -1.36
N GLU A 34 -13.90 3.37 -1.62
CA GLU A 34 -13.50 2.21 -0.83
C GLU A 34 -12.39 2.59 0.14
N LEU A 35 -12.45 2.06 1.36
CA LEU A 35 -11.43 2.18 2.39
C LEU A 35 -10.72 0.83 2.58
N GLN A 36 -9.39 0.86 2.50
CA GLN A 36 -8.50 -0.23 2.87
C GLN A 36 -7.56 0.23 3.98
N MET A 37 -7.39 -0.59 5.01
CA MET A 37 -6.41 -0.36 6.08
C MET A 37 -5.10 -1.11 5.78
N THR A 38 -3.95 -0.48 6.03
CA THR A 38 -2.62 -1.13 5.99
C THR A 38 -1.73 -0.60 7.10
N GLU A 39 -0.68 -1.32 7.48
CA GLU A 39 0.38 -0.77 8.35
C GLU A 39 1.59 -0.33 7.52
N ASP A 40 2.27 0.75 7.90
CA ASP A 40 3.66 1.00 7.51
C ASP A 40 4.58 0.21 8.44
N LEU A 41 5.13 -0.88 7.91
CA LEU A 41 6.03 -1.77 8.63
C LEU A 41 7.45 -1.21 8.78
N SER A 42 7.83 -0.19 7.99
CA SER A 42 9.21 0.33 7.92
C SER A 42 9.56 1.30 9.06
N VAL A 43 8.57 1.66 9.88
CA VAL A 43 8.71 2.61 10.99
C VAL A 43 8.38 1.96 12.32
N SER A 44 9.03 2.44 13.40
CA SER A 44 8.79 1.99 14.77
C SER A 44 8.45 3.17 15.69
N PRO A 45 7.26 3.19 16.33
CA PRO A 45 6.17 2.22 16.18
C PRO A 45 5.53 2.26 14.77
N ARG A 46 4.99 1.12 14.32
CA ARG A 46 4.26 1.01 13.04
C ARG A 46 3.08 1.97 13.01
N ARG A 47 2.77 2.48 11.82
CA ARG A 47 1.69 3.46 11.60
C ARG A 47 0.55 2.83 10.81
N LEU A 48 -0.67 3.15 11.19
CA LEU A 48 -1.87 2.73 10.45
C LEU A 48 -2.12 3.71 9.30
N HIS A 49 -2.37 3.20 8.11
CA HIS A 49 -2.79 3.98 6.95
C HIS A 49 -4.24 3.67 6.61
N PHE A 50 -4.99 4.71 6.29
CA PHE A 50 -6.26 4.60 5.58
C PHE A 50 -6.02 4.93 4.11
N ASN A 51 -6.16 3.93 3.25
CA ASN A 51 -6.05 4.05 1.81
C ASN A 51 -7.46 4.18 1.25
N PHE A 52 -7.75 5.28 0.58
CA PHE A 52 -9.03 5.49 -0.08
C PHE A 52 -8.86 5.43 -1.59
N PHE A 53 -9.79 4.75 -2.25
CA PHE A 53 -9.87 4.62 -3.69
C PHE A 53 -11.28 4.95 -4.14
N THR A 54 -11.45 5.62 -5.27
CA THR A 54 -12.78 5.75 -5.89
C THR A 54 -13.26 4.42 -6.45
N GLU A 55 -14.56 4.16 -6.41
CA GLU A 55 -15.15 3.01 -7.13
C GLU A 55 -15.12 3.22 -8.66
N GLU A 56 -15.03 4.47 -9.11
CA GLU A 56 -14.93 4.83 -10.52
C GLU A 56 -13.47 4.93 -10.99
N ASP A 57 -13.22 4.50 -12.23
CA ASP A 57 -11.96 4.70 -12.93
C ASP A 57 -11.94 6.05 -13.67
N TYR A 58 -10.80 6.72 -13.61
CA TYR A 58 -10.51 7.93 -14.37
C TYR A 58 -9.55 7.66 -15.53
N GLU A 59 -9.41 8.65 -16.41
CA GLU A 59 -8.53 8.58 -17.59
C GLU A 59 -7.02 8.51 -17.26
N CYS A 60 -6.64 8.86 -16.02
CA CYS A 60 -5.26 8.82 -15.55
C CYS A 60 -5.18 8.14 -14.18
N ILE A 61 -4.26 7.18 -14.04
CA ILE A 61 -4.02 6.41 -12.81
C ILE A 61 -3.44 7.24 -11.66
N ASN A 62 -3.01 8.47 -11.93
CA ASN A 62 -2.39 9.34 -10.95
C ASN A 62 -3.27 10.51 -10.51
N TYR A 63 -4.59 10.42 -10.70
CA TYR A 63 -5.53 11.35 -10.06
C TYR A 63 -5.54 11.12 -8.54
N ILE A 64 -5.69 12.21 -7.78
CA ILE A 64 -5.55 12.20 -6.32
C ILE A 64 -6.84 12.67 -5.67
N ILE A 65 -7.29 11.99 -4.62
CA ILE A 65 -8.38 12.48 -3.78
C ILE A 65 -7.79 13.53 -2.83
N ARG A 66 -8.28 14.78 -2.90
CA ARG A 66 -7.90 15.81 -1.95
C ARG A 66 -8.61 15.59 -0.62
N TYR A 67 -7.93 15.89 0.46
CA TYR A 67 -8.46 15.67 1.80
C TYR A 67 -7.94 16.68 2.82
N THR A 68 -8.63 16.74 3.95
CA THR A 68 -8.07 17.21 5.22
C THR A 68 -8.22 16.11 6.25
N SER A 69 -7.23 15.97 7.12
CA SER A 69 -7.32 15.05 8.27
C SER A 69 -6.85 15.73 9.54
N THR A 70 -7.46 15.35 10.66
CA THR A 70 -6.96 15.67 11.98
C THR A 70 -7.09 14.45 12.89
N SER A 71 -6.08 14.22 13.72
CA SER A 71 -6.18 13.29 14.85
C SER A 71 -6.02 14.10 16.13
N THR A 72 -7.10 14.24 16.90
CA THR A 72 -7.08 14.98 18.17
C THR A 72 -7.45 14.04 19.29
N ALA A 73 -6.52 13.82 20.22
CA ALA A 73 -6.69 12.90 21.35
C ALA A 73 -7.08 11.46 20.94
N GLY A 74 -6.69 11.04 19.73
CA GLY A 74 -6.98 9.73 19.17
C GLY A 74 -8.28 9.65 18.34
N ASN A 75 -9.14 10.68 18.34
CA ASN A 75 -10.29 10.71 17.44
C ASN A 75 -9.84 11.07 16.03
N ILE A 76 -10.31 10.32 15.04
CA ILE A 76 -9.94 10.45 13.63
C ILE A 76 -11.05 11.23 12.90
N ASP A 77 -10.72 12.41 12.38
CA ASP A 77 -11.61 13.19 11.52
C ASP A 77 -10.94 13.37 10.14
N ILE A 78 -11.56 12.80 9.11
CA ILE A 78 -11.10 12.83 7.72
C ILE A 78 -12.22 13.42 6.87
N ASN A 79 -11.86 14.36 6.01
CA ASN A 79 -12.77 14.93 5.03
C ASN A 79 -12.17 14.80 3.63
N LEU A 80 -12.73 13.89 2.83
CA LEU A 80 -12.41 13.69 1.42
C LEU A 80 -13.24 14.66 0.58
N ILE A 81 -12.56 15.52 -0.17
CA ILE A 81 -13.15 16.77 -0.71
C ILE A 81 -13.61 16.56 -2.15
N ASP A 82 -12.65 16.34 -3.05
CA ASP A 82 -12.85 16.19 -4.50
C ASP A 82 -11.60 15.53 -5.10
N ILE A 83 -11.59 15.39 -6.43
CA ILE A 83 -10.50 14.76 -7.15
C ILE A 83 -9.72 15.82 -7.90
N GLU A 84 -8.41 15.88 -7.65
CA GLU A 84 -7.50 16.78 -8.34
C GLU A 84 -6.92 16.09 -9.59
N LYS A 85 -7.12 16.71 -10.75
CA LYS A 85 -6.42 16.31 -11.97
C LYS A 85 -4.97 16.79 -11.89
N THR A 86 -4.06 15.85 -11.97
CA THR A 86 -2.62 16.17 -12.06
C THR A 86 -2.25 16.72 -13.43
N ALA A 87 -1.33 17.69 -13.47
CA ALA A 87 -0.88 18.29 -14.73
C ALA A 87 -0.26 17.29 -15.73
N LEU A 88 0.35 16.22 -15.24
CA LEU A 88 0.84 15.10 -16.05
C LEU A 88 -0.12 13.92 -15.91
N CYS A 89 -0.71 13.48 -17.01
CA CYS A 89 -1.52 12.26 -17.04
C CYS A 89 -0.63 11.05 -17.33
N LEU A 90 -0.58 10.09 -16.41
CA LEU A 90 -0.06 8.76 -16.69
C LEU A 90 -1.18 7.98 -17.39
N THR A 91 -1.07 7.79 -18.71
CA THR A 91 -2.12 7.31 -19.63
C THR A 91 -2.50 5.84 -19.42
N ASN A 92 -3.00 5.54 -18.24
CA ASN A 92 -3.63 4.29 -17.87
C ASN A 92 -4.87 4.64 -17.05
N HIS A 93 -5.93 3.86 -17.23
CA HIS A 93 -7.15 4.06 -16.45
C HIS A 93 -6.98 3.48 -15.05
N GLY A 94 -7.57 4.12 -14.06
CA GLY A 94 -7.56 3.63 -12.69
C GLY A 94 -8.28 4.58 -11.73
N PRO A 95 -8.49 4.16 -10.47
CA PRO A 95 -9.17 4.97 -9.48
C PRO A 95 -8.31 6.16 -9.06
N ALA A 96 -8.96 7.23 -8.60
CA ALA A 96 -8.27 8.26 -7.85
C ALA A 96 -7.96 7.71 -6.46
N LEU A 97 -6.76 8.00 -5.94
CA LEU A 97 -6.29 7.42 -4.69
C LEU A 97 -5.78 8.46 -3.71
N VAL A 98 -5.85 8.14 -2.42
CA VAL A 98 -5.12 8.85 -1.37
C VAL A 98 -4.75 7.90 -0.24
N ILE A 99 -3.54 8.08 0.29
CA ILE A 99 -3.05 7.38 1.48
C ILE A 99 -2.98 8.41 2.60
N ILE A 100 -3.78 8.20 3.64
CA ILE A 100 -3.79 9.04 4.84
C ILE A 100 -3.04 8.28 5.94
N GLU A 101 -1.85 8.78 6.24
CA GLU A 101 -1.06 8.29 7.36
C GLU A 101 -1.70 8.76 8.68
N LEU A 102 -1.96 7.81 9.57
CA LEU A 102 -2.42 8.08 10.92
C LEU A 102 -1.28 7.82 11.91
N ASP A 103 -1.35 8.45 13.09
CA ASP A 103 -0.39 8.22 14.16
C ASP A 103 -0.42 6.76 14.66
N SER A 104 0.57 6.38 15.47
CA SER A 104 0.54 5.09 16.17
C SER A 104 -0.53 5.10 17.27
N TYR A 105 -1.52 4.22 17.17
CA TYR A 105 -2.57 4.08 18.19
C TYR A 105 -2.22 3.01 19.23
N GLN A 106 -2.42 3.36 20.50
CA GLN A 106 -2.39 2.38 21.59
C GLN A 106 -3.66 1.52 21.56
N PRO A 107 -3.65 0.32 22.17
CA PRO A 107 -4.87 -0.46 22.32
C PRO A 107 -6.00 0.35 22.97
N GLY A 108 -7.19 0.32 22.37
CA GLY A 108 -8.31 1.18 22.76
C GLY A 108 -9.38 1.29 21.69
N ASN A 109 -10.40 2.08 21.96
CA ASN A 109 -11.47 2.40 21.02
C ASN A 109 -11.44 3.89 20.69
N TYR A 110 -11.51 4.22 19.42
CA TYR A 110 -11.41 5.57 18.89
C TYR A 110 -12.62 5.91 18.04
N GLU A 111 -13.13 7.13 18.14
CA GLU A 111 -14.19 7.61 17.25
C GLU A 111 -13.60 7.94 15.88
N VAL A 112 -14.32 7.55 14.83
CA VAL A 112 -13.96 7.81 13.44
C VAL A 112 -15.08 8.61 12.79
N LEU A 113 -14.73 9.75 12.20
CA LEU A 113 -15.59 10.53 11.33
C LEU A 113 -14.92 10.64 9.97
N ILE A 114 -15.56 10.08 8.93
CA ILE A 114 -15.12 10.21 7.54
C ILE A 114 -16.21 10.93 6.77
N LYS A 115 -15.87 12.06 6.17
CA LYS A 115 -16.75 12.76 5.23
C LYS A 115 -16.32 12.48 3.80
N VAL A 116 -17.28 12.11 2.96
CA VAL A 116 -17.09 11.88 1.52
C VAL A 116 -17.94 12.93 0.80
N GLY A 117 -17.30 13.99 0.30
CA GLY A 117 -18.01 15.18 -0.15
C GLY A 117 -18.83 15.81 1.00
N ASP A 118 -20.15 15.86 0.85
CA ASP A 118 -21.06 16.38 1.87
C ASP A 118 -21.66 15.30 2.80
N VAL A 119 -21.38 14.02 2.54
CA VAL A 119 -21.91 12.88 3.30
C VAL A 119 -21.00 12.55 4.47
N SER A 120 -21.56 12.37 5.68
CA SER A 120 -20.80 12.08 6.90
C SER A 120 -21.03 10.64 7.36
N ASN A 121 -19.95 9.89 7.53
CA ASN A 121 -19.93 8.53 8.02
C ASN A 121 -19.27 8.49 9.41
N THR A 122 -20.04 8.11 10.43
CA THR A 122 -19.55 7.97 11.81
C THR A 122 -19.35 6.51 12.16
N GLY A 123 -18.26 6.22 12.85
CA GLY A 123 -17.89 4.87 13.21
C GLY A 123 -16.89 4.81 14.36
N SER A 124 -16.31 3.64 14.55
CA SER A 124 -15.28 3.39 15.55
C SER A 124 -14.14 2.56 14.98
N LEU A 125 -12.95 2.81 15.51
CA LEU A 125 -11.76 1.98 15.32
C LEU A 125 -11.41 1.31 16.65
N GLU A 126 -11.55 -0.01 16.72
CA GLU A 126 -11.00 -0.82 17.81
C GLU A 126 -9.55 -1.18 17.46
N VAL A 127 -8.64 -0.92 18.39
CA VAL A 127 -7.22 -1.23 18.26
C VAL A 127 -6.85 -2.23 19.35
N THR A 128 -6.27 -3.36 18.95
CA THR A 128 -5.67 -4.34 19.86
C THR A 128 -4.20 -4.56 19.50
N GLU A 129 -3.51 -5.40 20.27
CA GLU A 129 -2.15 -5.86 19.96
C GLU A 129 -2.11 -6.76 18.71
N GLU A 130 -3.25 -7.31 18.27
CA GLU A 130 -3.30 -8.28 17.18
C GLU A 130 -3.96 -7.74 15.90
N LYS A 131 -4.80 -6.70 16.01
CA LYS A 131 -5.60 -6.22 14.88
C LYS A 131 -6.16 -4.81 15.07
N TYR A 132 -6.68 -4.28 13.98
CA TYR A 132 -7.56 -3.12 13.90
C TYR A 132 -8.92 -3.58 13.38
N VAL A 133 -10.01 -3.09 13.97
CA VAL A 133 -11.37 -3.35 13.49
C VAL A 133 -12.08 -2.02 13.31
N ILE A 134 -12.49 -1.72 12.09
CA ILE A 134 -13.28 -0.52 11.77
C ILE A 134 -14.74 -0.88 11.59
N THR A 135 -15.63 -0.05 12.11
CA THR A 135 -17.07 -0.27 12.03
C THR A 135 -17.77 1.06 11.78
N PHE A 136 -18.72 1.07 10.85
CA PHE A 136 -19.58 2.21 10.54
C PHE A 136 -21.05 1.81 10.69
N ASP A 137 -21.88 2.75 11.16
CA ASP A 137 -23.32 2.57 11.20
C ASP A 137 -23.94 3.02 9.87
N ASP A 138 -24.32 2.05 9.03
CA ASP A 138 -24.99 2.28 7.72
C ASP A 138 -24.26 3.30 6.82
N PRO A 139 -23.01 3.01 6.39
CA PRO A 139 -22.20 3.98 5.67
C PRO A 139 -22.79 4.29 4.28
N GLU A 140 -22.72 5.56 3.89
CA GLU A 140 -23.14 6.09 2.59
C GLU A 140 -21.93 6.67 1.85
N MET A 141 -21.79 6.31 0.56
CA MET A 141 -20.63 6.66 -0.28
C MET A 141 -19.27 6.17 0.24
N LEU A 142 -19.26 5.28 1.23
CA LEU A 142 -18.07 4.71 1.83
C LEU A 142 -18.27 3.20 2.03
N THR A 143 -17.35 2.41 1.50
CA THR A 143 -17.32 0.95 1.71
C THR A 143 -15.97 0.57 2.29
N ALA A 144 -15.94 -0.19 3.40
CA ALA A 144 -14.68 -0.80 3.86
C ALA A 144 -14.46 -2.10 3.09
N GLN A 145 -13.32 -2.23 2.40
CA GLN A 145 -12.97 -3.46 1.66
C GLN A 145 -12.88 -4.65 2.63
N TYR A 146 -12.22 -4.42 3.76
CA TYR A 146 -12.19 -5.31 4.92
C TYR A 146 -12.45 -4.49 6.18
N ASP A 147 -13.30 -5.01 7.07
CA ASP A 147 -13.55 -4.37 8.37
C ASP A 147 -12.42 -4.62 9.37
N THR A 148 -11.61 -5.65 9.14
CA THR A 148 -10.57 -6.12 10.06
C THR A 148 -9.23 -6.19 9.34
N LEU A 149 -8.23 -5.50 9.90
CA LEU A 149 -6.83 -5.62 9.52
C LEU A 149 -6.08 -6.33 10.65
N HIS A 150 -5.57 -7.52 10.39
CA HIS A 150 -4.63 -8.19 11.28
C HIS A 150 -3.26 -7.52 11.20
N ARG A 151 -2.62 -7.35 12.36
CA ARG A 151 -1.24 -6.88 12.43
C ARG A 151 -0.30 -7.98 11.97
N ILE A 152 0.74 -7.61 11.23
CA ILE A 152 1.84 -8.53 10.92
C ILE A 152 2.55 -8.86 12.23
N PRO A 153 2.71 -10.14 12.61
CA PRO A 153 3.49 -10.48 13.80
C PRO A 153 4.95 -10.03 13.68
N ASP A 154 5.55 -9.63 14.81
CA ASP A 154 7.00 -9.42 14.89
C ASP A 154 7.75 -10.74 14.67
N ASP A 155 9.01 -10.61 14.25
CA ASP A 155 9.90 -11.74 13.94
C ASP A 155 9.28 -12.71 12.93
N MET A 156 8.52 -12.20 11.96
CA MET A 156 7.90 -13.00 10.90
C MET A 156 8.58 -12.76 9.56
N ILE A 157 8.79 -13.83 8.81
CA ILE A 157 9.04 -13.78 7.37
C ILE A 157 7.92 -14.50 6.63
N TRP A 158 7.58 -13.99 5.46
CA TRP A 158 6.58 -14.62 4.59
C TRP A 158 6.92 -14.39 3.14
N GLY A 159 6.30 -15.17 2.27
CA GLY A 159 6.60 -15.01 0.86
C GLY A 159 5.94 -16.02 -0.03
N ILE A 160 6.36 -15.95 -1.29
CA ILE A 160 5.89 -16.76 -2.39
C ILE A 160 7.09 -17.18 -3.21
N VAL A 161 7.12 -18.46 -3.57
CA VAL A 161 8.06 -19.01 -4.53
C VAL A 161 7.31 -19.41 -5.79
N GLY A 162 7.64 -18.77 -6.90
CA GLY A 162 7.09 -19.05 -8.23
C GLY A 162 8.02 -19.97 -9.03
N TYR A 163 7.45 -20.91 -9.78
CA TYR A 163 8.19 -21.87 -10.59
C TYR A 163 7.36 -22.41 -11.78
N TYR A 164 8.02 -23.03 -12.76
CA TYR A 164 7.41 -23.35 -14.06
C TYR A 164 7.15 -24.84 -14.32
N SER A 165 7.70 -25.77 -13.55
CA SER A 165 7.54 -27.22 -13.75
C SER A 165 7.28 -27.97 -12.44
N GLU A 166 6.68 -29.15 -12.50
CA GLU A 166 6.43 -29.98 -11.30
C GLU A 166 7.73 -30.36 -10.59
N GLU A 167 8.83 -30.55 -11.32
CA GLU A 167 10.15 -30.81 -10.72
C GLU A 167 10.67 -29.64 -9.88
N GLY A 168 10.20 -28.43 -10.17
CA GLY A 168 10.48 -27.23 -9.39
C GLY A 168 10.00 -27.33 -7.95
N GLU A 169 8.96 -28.12 -7.66
CA GLU A 169 8.44 -28.30 -6.31
C GLU A 169 9.51 -28.83 -5.34
N LEU A 170 10.34 -29.78 -5.78
CA LEU A 170 11.43 -30.33 -4.96
C LEU A 170 12.53 -29.29 -4.66
N ILE A 171 12.73 -28.34 -5.58
CA ILE A 171 13.68 -27.24 -5.40
C ILE A 171 13.09 -26.24 -4.39
N VAL A 172 11.81 -25.92 -4.51
CA VAL A 172 11.10 -25.07 -3.55
C VAL A 172 11.15 -25.69 -2.16
N ASP A 173 10.88 -26.99 -2.02
CA ASP A 173 10.97 -27.70 -0.74
C ASP A 173 12.37 -27.62 -0.15
N SER A 174 13.40 -27.79 -0.98
CA SER A 174 14.80 -27.64 -0.55
C SER A 174 15.11 -26.21 -0.08
N PHE A 175 14.51 -25.20 -0.71
CA PHE A 175 14.64 -23.81 -0.28
C PHE A 175 13.96 -23.57 1.07
N LEU A 176 12.72 -24.04 1.25
CA LEU A 176 12.00 -23.92 2.51
C LEU A 176 12.71 -24.66 3.65
N ASP A 177 13.20 -25.88 3.38
CA ASP A 177 14.05 -26.63 4.31
C ASP A 177 15.31 -25.84 4.70
N SER A 178 15.89 -25.08 3.77
CA SER A 178 17.07 -24.23 4.07
C SER A 178 16.73 -23.10 5.05
N LEU A 179 15.53 -22.50 4.93
CA LEU A 179 15.03 -21.52 5.89
C LEU A 179 14.84 -22.17 7.27
N GLU A 180 14.27 -23.37 7.33
CA GLU A 180 14.07 -24.10 8.58
C GLU A 180 15.41 -24.47 9.25
N ASN A 181 16.42 -24.85 8.46
CA ASN A 181 17.76 -25.16 8.94
C ASN A 181 18.49 -23.94 9.54
N ILE A 182 18.18 -22.72 9.09
CA ILE A 182 18.71 -21.48 9.68
C ILE A 182 17.84 -20.94 10.83
N GLY A 183 16.81 -21.69 11.24
CA GLY A 183 16.02 -21.43 12.44
C GLY A 183 14.60 -20.90 12.19
N ALA A 184 14.14 -20.84 10.93
CA ALA A 184 12.75 -20.52 10.64
C ALA A 184 11.83 -21.66 11.14
N GLN A 185 10.64 -21.33 11.67
CA GLN A 185 9.67 -22.31 12.18
C GLN A 185 8.29 -22.06 11.59
N PRO A 186 7.63 -23.06 10.95
CA PRO A 186 6.37 -22.84 10.26
C PRO A 186 5.33 -22.17 11.17
N ARG A 187 4.70 -21.10 10.69
CA ARG A 187 3.66 -20.36 11.43
C ARG A 187 2.29 -20.60 10.82
N VAL A 188 1.27 -20.65 11.69
CA VAL A 188 -0.14 -20.66 11.30
C VAL A 188 -0.75 -19.33 11.69
N LEU A 189 -1.32 -18.62 10.71
CA LEU A 189 -1.95 -17.32 10.90
C LEU A 189 -3.44 -17.44 11.24
N SER A 190 -3.97 -16.42 11.92
CA SER A 190 -5.42 -16.21 11.97
C SER A 190 -5.93 -15.85 10.57
N THR A 191 -7.07 -16.41 10.16
CA THR A 191 -7.71 -16.12 8.88
C THR A 191 -8.12 -14.65 8.80
N GLY A 192 -7.85 -14.00 7.67
CA GLY A 192 -8.22 -12.60 7.43
C GLY A 192 -7.19 -11.81 6.63
N ASP A 193 -7.43 -10.51 6.51
CA ASP A 193 -6.57 -9.57 5.81
C ASP A 193 -5.45 -9.04 6.72
N TYR A 194 -4.22 -8.99 6.20
CA TYR A 194 -3.03 -8.44 6.87
C TYR A 194 -2.51 -7.18 6.15
N GLY A 195 -3.31 -6.58 5.24
CA GLY A 195 -2.95 -5.42 4.42
C GLY A 195 -1.96 -5.72 3.29
N TYR A 196 -1.12 -6.74 3.45
CA TYR A 196 -0.12 -7.19 2.47
C TYR A 196 -0.51 -8.50 1.77
N PHE A 197 -1.33 -9.31 2.44
CA PHE A 197 -1.82 -10.59 1.96
C PHE A 197 -3.06 -11.00 2.75
N GLN A 198 -3.74 -12.05 2.30
CA GLN A 198 -4.80 -12.71 3.05
C GLN A 198 -4.38 -14.09 3.52
N ALA A 199 -4.72 -14.42 4.76
CA ALA A 199 -4.59 -15.76 5.30
C ALA A 199 -5.91 -16.53 5.15
N ASP A 200 -5.84 -17.75 4.65
CA ASP A 200 -6.99 -18.63 4.48
C ASP A 200 -7.43 -19.32 5.79
N SER A 201 -8.40 -20.23 5.69
CA SER A 201 -8.95 -20.97 6.84
C SER A 201 -7.98 -21.93 7.53
N ILE A 202 -6.85 -22.26 6.90
CA ILE A 202 -5.78 -23.09 7.49
C ILE A 202 -4.57 -22.24 7.91
N GLY A 203 -4.68 -20.92 7.82
CA GLY A 203 -3.66 -19.96 8.24
C GLY A 203 -2.47 -19.85 7.29
N GLN A 204 -2.66 -20.21 6.01
CA GLN A 204 -1.66 -20.05 4.95
C GLN A 204 -1.98 -18.81 4.10
N ILE A 205 -0.96 -18.25 3.47
CA ILE A 205 -1.15 -17.11 2.55
C ILE A 205 -1.87 -17.58 1.28
N ILE A 206 -2.90 -16.83 0.89
CA ILE A 206 -3.54 -16.93 -0.41
C ILE A 206 -2.62 -16.27 -1.44
N ALA A 207 -2.14 -17.04 -2.41
CA ALA A 207 -1.32 -16.51 -3.50
C ALA A 207 -2.12 -15.48 -4.32
N PRO A 208 -1.52 -14.33 -4.70
CA PRO A 208 -2.18 -13.35 -5.52
C PRO A 208 -2.46 -13.94 -6.91
N GLU A 209 -3.58 -13.52 -7.50
CA GLU A 209 -3.94 -13.90 -8.86
C GLU A 209 -3.03 -13.19 -9.88
N GLY A 210 -2.90 -13.78 -11.08
CA GLY A 210 -2.21 -13.13 -12.20
C GLY A 210 -0.68 -13.19 -12.15
N LEU A 211 -0.09 -13.99 -11.26
CA LEU A 211 1.34 -14.26 -11.28
C LEU A 211 1.73 -15.01 -12.58
N GLU A 212 2.86 -14.64 -13.17
CA GLU A 212 3.38 -15.21 -14.43
C GLU A 212 4.08 -16.57 -14.20
N PHE A 213 3.61 -17.39 -13.26
CA PHE A 213 4.16 -18.71 -12.93
C PHE A 213 3.12 -19.80 -13.15
N ASN A 214 3.56 -20.99 -13.58
CA ASN A 214 2.66 -22.14 -13.70
C ASN A 214 2.26 -22.67 -12.31
N PHE A 215 3.16 -22.55 -11.35
CA PHE A 215 2.99 -23.03 -9.99
C PHE A 215 3.54 -22.00 -9.00
N THR A 216 2.94 -21.95 -7.82
CA THR A 216 3.40 -21.12 -6.71
C THR A 216 3.30 -21.90 -5.40
N LYS A 217 4.20 -21.58 -4.47
CA LYS A 217 4.12 -22.06 -3.09
C LYS A 217 4.30 -20.88 -2.15
N THR A 218 3.32 -20.68 -1.28
CA THR A 218 3.37 -19.65 -0.25
C THR A 218 3.96 -20.21 1.04
N PHE A 219 4.53 -19.35 1.88
CA PHE A 219 5.05 -19.75 3.18
C PHE A 219 4.95 -18.61 4.20
N VAL A 220 4.86 -18.99 5.48
CA VAL A 220 4.91 -18.09 6.63
C VAL A 220 5.74 -18.77 7.73
N TYR A 221 6.73 -18.05 8.24
CA TYR A 221 7.64 -18.55 9.26
C TYR A 221 7.82 -17.55 10.40
N ASP A 222 7.92 -18.07 11.62
CA ASP A 222 8.60 -17.40 12.72
C ASP A 222 10.10 -17.42 12.48
N TYR A 223 10.74 -16.25 12.50
CA TYR A 223 12.15 -16.07 12.29
C TYR A 223 12.71 -14.85 13.07
N PRO A 224 13.14 -15.04 14.33
CA PRO A 224 13.81 -14.00 15.12
C PRO A 224 15.31 -13.86 14.76
N GLY A 225 15.74 -14.51 13.69
CA GLY A 225 17.13 -14.54 13.24
C GLY A 225 17.54 -13.27 12.50
N LEU A 226 18.80 -13.21 12.09
CA LEU A 226 19.30 -12.13 11.24
C LEU A 226 18.92 -12.38 9.78
N MET A 227 18.60 -11.35 9.01
CA MET A 227 18.24 -11.51 7.59
C MET A 227 19.42 -11.92 6.69
N GLY A 228 20.67 -11.82 7.15
CA GLY A 228 21.86 -12.22 6.38
C GLY A 228 21.80 -13.68 5.88
N PRO A 229 21.64 -14.67 6.77
CA PRO A 229 21.41 -16.07 6.38
C PRO A 229 20.23 -16.30 5.44
N VAL A 230 19.14 -15.55 5.57
CA VAL A 230 17.99 -15.64 4.65
C VAL A 230 18.38 -15.16 3.25
N GLN A 231 19.05 -14.01 3.15
CA GLN A 231 19.57 -13.50 1.87
C GLN A 231 20.58 -14.47 1.23
N GLU A 232 21.46 -15.08 2.04
CA GLU A 232 22.40 -16.10 1.54
C GLU A 232 21.68 -17.32 0.95
N ALA A 233 20.60 -17.78 1.60
CA ALA A 233 19.77 -18.86 1.09
C ALA A 233 19.07 -18.47 -0.23
N ILE A 234 18.46 -17.28 -0.28
CA ILE A 234 17.84 -16.76 -1.51
C ILE A 234 18.86 -16.71 -2.65
N ASN A 235 20.04 -16.14 -2.42
CA ASN A 235 21.09 -16.03 -3.42
C ASN A 235 21.57 -17.40 -3.90
N TYR A 236 21.79 -18.35 -3.00
CA TYR A 236 22.21 -19.70 -3.34
C TYR A 236 21.23 -20.39 -4.32
N PHE A 237 19.92 -20.33 -4.03
CA PHE A 237 18.93 -20.95 -4.90
C PHE A 237 18.75 -20.18 -6.22
N SER A 238 18.84 -18.85 -6.20
CA SER A 238 18.75 -18.01 -7.40
C SER A 238 19.92 -18.23 -8.37
N ASP A 239 21.14 -18.37 -7.83
CA ASP A 239 22.35 -18.61 -8.61
C ASP A 239 22.39 -20.01 -9.24
N ILE A 240 21.81 -21.01 -8.58
CA ILE A 240 21.83 -22.41 -9.06
C ILE A 240 20.67 -22.70 -10.01
N TYR A 241 19.50 -22.13 -9.75
CA TYR A 241 18.25 -22.39 -10.45
C TYR A 241 17.74 -21.15 -11.18
N THR A 242 18.65 -20.45 -11.85
CA THR A 242 18.37 -19.21 -12.57
C THR A 242 17.28 -19.42 -13.62
N ASN A 243 16.23 -18.61 -13.57
CA ASN A 243 14.99 -18.70 -14.39
C ASN A 243 14.04 -19.88 -14.06
N ASP A 244 14.41 -20.81 -13.18
CA ASP A 244 13.55 -21.92 -12.79
C ASP A 244 12.78 -21.61 -11.50
N LEU A 245 13.30 -20.67 -10.69
CA LEU A 245 12.79 -20.30 -9.38
C LEU A 245 12.76 -18.78 -9.21
N TYR A 246 11.66 -18.26 -8.67
CA TYR A 246 11.50 -16.85 -8.34
C TYR A 246 11.04 -16.74 -6.90
N ILE A 247 11.84 -16.10 -6.05
CA ILE A 247 11.56 -15.99 -4.62
C ILE A 247 11.21 -14.54 -4.31
N TYR A 248 10.05 -14.34 -3.68
CA TYR A 248 9.65 -13.07 -3.08
C TYR A 248 9.46 -13.31 -1.59
N LEU A 249 10.33 -12.73 -0.77
CA LEU A 249 10.27 -12.84 0.68
C LEU A 249 10.19 -11.45 1.30
N TYR A 250 9.36 -11.33 2.33
CA TYR A 250 9.16 -10.13 3.11
C TYR A 250 9.46 -10.44 4.58
N ASN A 251 9.87 -9.43 5.33
CA ASN A 251 9.97 -9.52 6.79
C ASN A 251 9.01 -8.57 7.50
N SER A 252 8.91 -8.71 8.82
CA SER A 252 8.04 -7.91 9.68
C SER A 252 8.41 -6.41 9.77
N GLU A 253 9.50 -5.99 9.13
CA GLU A 253 9.92 -4.59 8.97
C GLU A 253 9.54 -4.04 7.58
N GLY A 254 8.88 -4.85 6.74
CA GLY A 254 8.48 -4.47 5.39
C GLY A 254 9.63 -4.50 4.37
N GLU A 255 10.80 -5.02 4.74
CA GLU A 255 11.90 -5.22 3.79
C GLU A 255 11.56 -6.36 2.84
N ILE A 256 11.98 -6.19 1.57
CA ILE A 256 11.70 -7.14 0.50
C ILE A 256 13.03 -7.75 0.02
N PHE A 257 13.06 -9.07 -0.04
CA PHE A 257 14.17 -9.90 -0.48
C PHE A 257 13.71 -10.69 -1.71
N ILE A 258 14.32 -10.39 -2.86
CA ILE A 258 13.93 -10.98 -4.15
C ILE A 258 15.12 -11.72 -4.74
N SER A 259 14.87 -12.85 -5.40
CA SER A 259 15.86 -13.52 -6.24
C SER A 259 16.27 -12.62 -7.43
N ASP A 260 17.55 -12.30 -7.56
CA ASP A 260 18.08 -11.64 -8.75
C ASP A 260 18.07 -12.65 -9.92
N ASN A 261 17.32 -12.35 -10.99
CA ASN A 261 17.34 -13.09 -12.27
C ASN A 261 17.78 -12.17 -13.41
#